data_AF-A0A1B6CCV6-F1
#
_entry.id   AF-A0A1B6CCV6-F1
#
_cell.length_a   1.000
_cell.length_b   1.000
_cell.length_c   1.000
_cell.angle_alpha   90.00
_cell.angle_beta   90.00
_cell.angle_gamma   90.00
#
_symmetry.space_group_name_H-M   'P 1'
#
loop_
_entity.id
_entity.type
_entity.pdbx_description
1 polymer ?
#
loop_
_entity_poly.entity_id
_entity_poly.type
_entity_poly.pdbx_seq_one_letter_code
_entity_poly.pdbx_strand_id
1 'polypeptide(L)'
;MSLLTQINFILVIFSLFKTMHAENAEVKRIQCLVCQAVVNNIEKEIEKISPSRKLDVSLYSINDVGNREKESIEYRRSEVFLSEVFDDICNSMEDWVKAKYKSNGQLVVFPLLIDDKMNPIMNEVDIIQDSNLNKNIKLYCEMIFEEHEDTLMTLFRQGTADIDIKLCSQMANLCNETTPDEEYEFEREDL
;
A
#
# COMPACT_ATOMS: atom_id res chain seq x y z
N MET A 1 37.30 -6.44 36.14
CA MET A 1 36.52 -7.06 35.05
C MET A 1 37.53 -7.58 34.03
N SER A 2 37.54 -8.86 33.68
CA SER A 2 38.57 -9.42 32.80
C SER A 2 38.35 -9.01 31.33
N LEU A 3 39.39 -9.00 30.50
CA LEU A 3 39.25 -8.77 29.05
C LEU A 3 38.22 -9.71 28.42
N LEU A 4 38.16 -10.97 28.88
CA LEU A 4 37.17 -11.97 28.46
C LEU A 4 35.73 -11.53 28.75
N THR A 5 35.48 -10.94 29.94
CA THR A 5 34.15 -10.41 30.27
C THR A 5 33.75 -9.21 29.43
N GLN A 6 34.69 -8.35 29.02
CA GLN A 6 34.41 -7.22 28.13
C GLN A 6 34.11 -7.67 26.70
N ILE A 7 34.87 -8.64 26.17
CA ILE A 7 34.64 -9.21 24.84
C ILE A 7 33.27 -9.89 24.78
N ASN A 8 32.90 -10.68 25.79
CA ASN A 8 31.59 -11.32 25.86
C ASN A 8 30.45 -10.28 25.89
N PHE A 9 30.62 -9.19 26.62
CA PHE A 9 29.62 -8.12 26.68
C PHE A 9 29.43 -7.42 25.32
N ILE A 10 30.52 -7.15 24.60
CA ILE A 10 30.49 -6.57 23.25
C ILE A 10 29.80 -7.52 22.26
N LEU A 11 30.09 -8.82 22.32
CA LEU A 11 29.45 -9.82 21.45
C LEU A 11 27.93 -9.92 21.71
N VAL A 12 27.51 -9.86 22.97
CA VAL A 12 26.10 -9.83 23.35
C VAL A 12 25.43 -8.56 22.81
N ILE A 13 26.04 -7.39 23.01
CA ILE A 13 25.53 -6.12 22.48
C ILE A 13 25.40 -6.18 20.94
N PHE A 14 26.43 -6.65 20.24
CA PHE A 14 26.41 -6.76 18.78
C PHE A 14 25.33 -7.74 18.29
N SER A 15 25.11 -8.86 19.01
CA SER A 15 24.03 -9.80 18.72
C SER A 15 22.65 -9.16 18.87
N LEU A 16 22.43 -8.38 19.94
CA LEU A 16 21.17 -7.67 20.18
C LEU A 16 20.91 -6.58 19.13
N PHE A 17 21.94 -5.85 18.71
CA PHE A 17 21.81 -4.86 17.64
C PHE A 17 21.43 -5.50 16.29
N LYS A 18 21.96 -6.69 15.98
CA LYS A 18 21.61 -7.41 14.75
C LYS A 18 20.15 -7.85 14.72
N THR A 19 19.63 -8.40 15.82
CA THR A 19 18.25 -8.87 15.87
C THR A 19 17.26 -7.73 15.71
N MET A 20 17.54 -6.58 16.33
CA MET A 20 16.68 -5.39 16.25
C MET A 20 16.58 -4.81 14.83
N HIS A 21 17.69 -4.76 14.09
CA HIS A 21 17.67 -4.28 12.70
C HIS A 21 16.92 -5.21 11.75
N ALA A 22 17.07 -6.53 11.94
CA ALA A 22 16.38 -7.52 11.11
C ALA A 22 14.86 -7.47 11.30
N GLU A 23 14.40 -7.33 12.54
CA GLU A 23 12.98 -7.18 12.88
C GLU A 23 12.38 -5.92 12.25
N ASN A 24 13.06 -4.77 12.37
CA ASN A 24 12.62 -3.52 11.76
C ASN A 24 12.54 -3.60 10.23
N ALA A 25 13.48 -4.29 9.57
CA ALA A 25 13.47 -4.44 8.12
C ALA A 25 12.32 -5.34 7.63
N GLU A 26 11.97 -6.39 8.37
CA GLU A 26 10.83 -7.25 8.05
C GLU A 26 9.49 -6.49 8.23
N VAL A 27 9.34 -5.72 9.30
CA VAL A 27 8.15 -4.88 9.53
C VAL A 27 7.97 -3.86 8.40
N LYS A 28 9.03 -3.12 8.06
CA LYS A 28 8.98 -2.12 6.96
C LYS A 28 8.58 -2.78 5.64
N ARG A 29 9.10 -3.98 5.37
CA ARG A 29 8.74 -4.74 4.16
C ARG A 29 7.28 -5.19 4.14
N ILE A 30 6.71 -5.57 5.28
CA ILE A 30 5.28 -5.88 5.37
C ILE A 30 4.45 -4.62 5.14
N GLN A 31 4.81 -3.49 5.75
CA GLN A 31 4.12 -2.21 5.54
C GLN A 31 4.12 -1.79 4.06
N CYS A 32 5.25 -1.94 3.37
CA CYS A 32 5.36 -1.71 1.93
C CYS A 32 4.38 -2.59 1.14
N LEU A 33 4.37 -3.91 1.40
CA LEU A 33 3.47 -4.85 0.73
C LEU A 33 1.99 -4.52 0.99
N VAL A 34 1.64 -4.07 2.19
CA VAL A 34 0.28 -3.64 2.52
C VAL A 34 -0.09 -2.37 1.77
N CYS A 35 0.80 -1.38 1.70
CA CYS A 35 0.57 -0.16 0.95
C CYS A 35 0.31 -0.43 -0.54
N GLN A 36 1.15 -1.26 -1.17
CA GLN A 36 0.95 -1.66 -2.57
C GLN A 36 -0.38 -2.40 -2.77
N ALA A 37 -0.74 -3.28 -1.82
CA ALA A 37 -2.02 -4.00 -1.86
C ALA A 37 -3.23 -3.06 -1.71
N VAL A 38 -3.15 -2.04 -0.84
CA VAL A 38 -4.19 -1.01 -0.69
C VAL A 38 -4.42 -0.31 -2.02
N VAL A 39 -3.36 0.21 -2.64
CA VAL A 39 -3.46 0.92 -3.93
C VAL A 39 -4.08 0.02 -5.00
N ASN A 40 -3.57 -1.20 -5.16
CA ASN A 40 -4.09 -2.17 -6.13
C ASN A 40 -5.57 -2.54 -5.88
N ASN A 41 -5.99 -2.65 -4.63
CA ASN A 41 -7.38 -2.95 -4.31
C ASN A 41 -8.30 -1.78 -4.67
N ILE A 42 -7.89 -0.54 -4.40
CA ILE A 42 -8.65 0.65 -4.81
C ILE A 42 -8.76 0.70 -6.35
N GLU A 43 -7.68 0.43 -7.07
CA GLU A 43 -7.69 0.35 -8.53
C GLU A 43 -8.69 -0.69 -9.05
N LYS A 44 -8.72 -1.89 -8.45
CA LYS A 44 -9.71 -2.93 -8.79
C LYS A 44 -11.15 -2.48 -8.56
N GLU A 45 -11.44 -1.76 -7.47
CA GLU A 45 -12.79 -1.20 -7.25
C GLU A 45 -13.15 -0.16 -8.30
N ILE A 46 -12.19 0.71 -8.68
CA ILE A 46 -12.37 1.71 -9.75
C ILE A 46 -12.64 1.02 -11.10
N GLU A 47 -11.94 -0.07 -11.41
CA GLU A 47 -12.07 -0.81 -12.67
C GLU A 47 -13.42 -1.51 -12.84
N LYS A 48 -14.12 -1.83 -11.74
CA LYS A 48 -15.50 -2.34 -11.80
C LYS A 48 -16.48 -1.31 -12.37
N ILE A 49 -16.12 -0.03 -12.36
CA ILE A 49 -16.98 1.06 -12.81
C ILE A 49 -16.58 1.53 -14.21
N SER A 50 -17.55 1.53 -15.14
CA SER A 50 -17.34 2.03 -16.49
C SER A 50 -16.90 3.51 -16.51
N PRO A 51 -15.88 3.89 -17.30
CA PRO A 51 -15.48 5.29 -17.51
C PRO A 51 -16.62 6.18 -18.07
N SER A 52 -17.60 5.56 -18.74
CA SER A 52 -18.75 6.26 -19.32
C SER A 52 -19.79 6.69 -18.28
N ARG A 53 -19.76 6.13 -17.06
CA ARG A 53 -20.65 6.54 -15.97
C ARG A 53 -20.16 7.88 -15.43
N LYS A 54 -20.94 8.94 -15.67
CA LYS A 54 -20.62 10.31 -15.22
C LYS A 54 -21.50 10.70 -14.03
N LEU A 55 -20.97 11.58 -13.19
CA LEU A 55 -21.68 12.25 -12.10
C LEU A 55 -21.79 13.74 -12.46
N ASP A 56 -23.00 14.28 -12.45
CA ASP A 56 -23.24 15.71 -12.64
C ASP A 56 -22.84 16.48 -11.37
N VAL A 57 -21.89 17.41 -11.49
CA VAL A 57 -21.41 18.24 -10.37
C VAL A 57 -21.95 19.68 -10.43
N SER A 58 -22.98 19.89 -11.26
CA SER A 58 -23.49 21.20 -11.72
C SER A 58 -24.25 22.02 -10.64
N LEU A 59 -23.80 22.02 -9.40
CA LEU A 59 -24.42 22.80 -8.32
C LEU A 59 -23.84 24.22 -8.16
N TYR A 60 -22.62 24.54 -8.63
CA TYR A 60 -21.95 25.79 -8.22
C TYR A 60 -21.10 26.59 -9.24
N SER A 61 -20.83 26.13 -10.47
CA SER A 61 -20.07 26.94 -11.44
C SER A 61 -21.00 27.79 -12.33
N ILE A 62 -21.17 29.06 -11.92
CA ILE A 62 -21.65 30.11 -12.82
C ILE A 62 -20.39 30.66 -13.50
N ASN A 63 -20.27 30.50 -14.82
CA ASN A 63 -19.18 31.15 -15.53
C ASN A 63 -19.37 32.69 -15.48
N ASP A 64 -18.33 33.47 -15.78
CA ASP A 64 -18.36 34.95 -15.70
C ASP A 64 -19.46 35.61 -16.57
N VAL A 65 -20.14 34.82 -17.42
CA VAL A 65 -21.21 35.21 -18.34
C VAL A 65 -22.61 34.86 -17.82
N GLY A 66 -22.73 34.23 -16.64
CA GLY A 66 -24.02 33.89 -16.03
C GLY A 66 -24.67 32.61 -16.57
N ASN A 67 -23.95 31.83 -17.39
CA ASN A 67 -24.41 30.53 -17.90
C ASN A 67 -24.00 29.40 -16.94
N ARG A 68 -24.90 28.43 -16.75
CA ARG A 68 -24.62 27.19 -16.02
C ARG A 68 -23.93 26.22 -16.97
N GLU A 69 -22.64 25.97 -16.77
CA GLU A 69 -21.97 24.88 -17.46
C GLU A 69 -22.34 23.55 -16.79
N LYS A 70 -22.77 22.59 -17.60
CA LYS A 70 -22.97 21.21 -17.15
C LYS A 70 -21.61 20.55 -17.07
N GLU A 71 -20.94 20.74 -15.95
CA GLU A 71 -19.73 20.00 -15.64
C GLU A 71 -20.11 18.62 -15.09
N SER A 72 -19.49 17.58 -15.65
CA SER A 72 -19.66 16.20 -15.21
C SER A 72 -18.30 15.53 -15.13
N ILE A 73 -18.10 14.73 -14.10
CA ILE A 73 -16.86 13.97 -13.87
C ILE A 73 -17.12 12.48 -14.00
N GLU A 74 -16.08 11.67 -14.19
CA GLU A 74 -16.22 10.22 -14.09
C GLU A 74 -16.66 9.83 -12.68
N TYR A 75 -17.74 9.06 -12.54
CA TYR A 75 -18.22 8.64 -11.22
C TYR A 75 -17.14 7.87 -10.45
N ARG A 76 -16.37 7.01 -11.15
CA ARG A 76 -15.24 6.26 -10.58
C ARG A 76 -14.08 7.14 -10.07
N ARG A 77 -14.08 8.43 -10.40
CA ARG A 77 -13.10 9.43 -9.97
C ARG A 77 -13.73 10.49 -9.05
N SER A 78 -15.01 10.34 -8.73
CA SER A 78 -15.70 11.26 -7.84
C SER A 78 -15.31 11.00 -6.39
N GLU A 79 -15.23 12.08 -5.61
CA GLU A 79 -14.95 11.99 -4.16
C GLU A 79 -15.96 11.10 -3.46
N VAL A 80 -17.25 11.17 -3.83
CA VAL A 80 -18.31 10.31 -3.29
C VAL A 80 -17.99 8.83 -3.48
N PHE A 81 -17.64 8.40 -4.69
CA PHE A 81 -17.30 7.00 -4.95
C PHE A 81 -16.01 6.58 -4.23
N LEU A 82 -14.98 7.44 -4.25
CA LEU A 82 -13.70 7.11 -3.63
C LEU A 82 -13.82 7.02 -2.11
N SER A 83 -14.62 7.88 -1.47
CA SER A 83 -14.91 7.78 -0.03
C SER A 83 -15.61 6.46 0.32
N GLU A 84 -16.62 6.04 -0.46
CA GLU A 84 -17.26 4.73 -0.28
C GLU A 84 -16.25 3.58 -0.37
N VAL A 85 -15.32 3.65 -1.32
CA VAL A 85 -14.25 2.65 -1.46
C VAL A 85 -13.32 2.69 -0.25
N PHE A 86 -12.84 3.88 0.14
CA PHE A 86 -11.86 4.07 1.21
C PHE A 86 -12.37 3.55 2.57
N ASP A 87 -13.65 3.78 2.87
CA ASP A 87 -14.30 3.30 4.11
C ASP A 87 -14.23 1.76 4.25
N ASP A 88 -14.23 1.03 3.13
CA ASP A 88 -14.31 -0.43 3.11
C ASP A 88 -12.97 -1.13 2.84
N ILE A 89 -11.97 -0.45 2.27
CA ILE A 89 -10.71 -1.09 1.85
C ILE A 89 -10.01 -1.79 3.02
N CYS A 90 -9.81 -1.14 4.16
CA CYS A 90 -9.13 -1.78 5.29
C CYS A 90 -9.96 -2.90 5.92
N ASN A 91 -11.29 -2.82 5.86
CA ASN A 91 -12.17 -3.90 6.32
C ASN A 91 -12.00 -5.16 5.44
N SER A 92 -11.78 -5.00 4.13
CA SER A 92 -11.49 -6.12 3.23
C SER A 92 -10.19 -6.87 3.56
N MET A 93 -9.34 -6.30 4.43
CA MET A 93 -8.04 -6.84 4.84
C MET A 93 -8.06 -7.67 6.14
N GLU A 94 -9.23 -7.91 6.73
CA GLU A 94 -9.35 -8.64 8.01
C GLU A 94 -8.86 -10.10 7.93
N ASP A 95 -9.10 -10.77 6.81
CA ASP A 95 -8.71 -12.17 6.57
C ASP A 95 -7.45 -12.31 5.72
N TRP A 96 -6.64 -11.26 5.64
CA TRP A 96 -5.36 -11.31 4.93
C TRP A 96 -4.27 -11.93 5.81
N VAL A 97 -3.30 -12.56 5.16
CA VAL A 97 -2.18 -13.24 5.83
C VAL A 97 -0.85 -12.86 5.22
N LYS A 98 0.19 -12.90 6.06
CA LYS A 98 1.60 -12.80 5.64
C LYS A 98 2.19 -14.21 5.48
N ALA A 99 2.91 -14.41 4.38
CA ALA A 99 3.57 -15.69 4.08
C ALA A 99 4.91 -15.48 3.39
N LYS A 100 5.68 -16.56 3.22
CA LYS A 100 6.88 -16.59 2.38
C LYS A 100 6.67 -17.58 1.25
N TYR A 101 7.02 -17.22 0.02
CA TYR A 101 7.05 -18.15 -1.10
C TYR A 101 8.03 -19.30 -0.82
N LYS A 102 7.61 -20.54 -1.07
CA LYS A 102 8.45 -21.74 -0.92
C LYS A 102 9.64 -21.73 -1.88
N SER A 103 9.50 -21.08 -3.02
CA SER A 103 10.50 -21.06 -4.09
C SER A 103 11.73 -20.21 -3.77
N ASN A 104 11.54 -19.05 -3.13
CA ASN A 104 12.61 -18.05 -2.95
C ASN A 104 12.59 -17.39 -1.56
N GLY A 105 11.65 -17.72 -0.69
CA GLY A 105 11.51 -17.14 0.65
C GLY A 105 11.00 -15.69 0.67
N GLN A 106 10.54 -15.15 -0.46
CA GLN A 106 10.05 -13.78 -0.56
C GLN A 106 8.75 -13.60 0.23
N LEU A 107 8.67 -12.52 1.00
CA LEU A 107 7.48 -12.12 1.74
C LEU A 107 6.35 -11.70 0.80
N VAL A 108 5.13 -12.09 1.16
CA VAL A 108 3.89 -11.73 0.45
C VAL A 108 2.75 -11.56 1.45
N VAL A 109 1.82 -10.66 1.15
CA VAL A 109 0.53 -10.51 1.84
C VAL A 109 -0.61 -10.75 0.86
N PHE A 110 -1.64 -11.50 1.24
CA PHE A 110 -2.76 -11.83 0.37
C PHE A 110 -4.00 -12.26 1.17
N PRO A 111 -5.22 -12.15 0.60
CA PRO A 111 -6.43 -12.65 1.25
C PRO A 111 -6.45 -14.17 1.30
N LEU A 112 -6.82 -14.75 2.45
CA LEU A 112 -6.99 -16.20 2.58
C LEU A 112 -8.03 -16.77 1.61
N LEU A 113 -9.11 -16.01 1.39
CA LEU A 113 -10.22 -16.39 0.55
C LEU A 113 -10.37 -15.46 -0.65
N ILE A 114 -10.68 -16.05 -1.81
CA ILE A 114 -11.15 -15.35 -3.00
C ILE A 114 -12.48 -16.02 -3.38
N ASP A 115 -13.57 -15.25 -3.45
CA ASP A 115 -14.91 -15.76 -3.74
C ASP A 115 -15.32 -16.96 -2.86
N ASP A 116 -15.12 -16.82 -1.54
CA ASP A 116 -15.37 -17.86 -0.53
C ASP A 116 -14.57 -19.16 -0.70
N LYS A 117 -13.51 -19.15 -1.52
CA LYS A 117 -12.63 -20.30 -1.77
C LYS A 117 -11.20 -19.98 -1.35
N MET A 118 -10.48 -21.02 -0.91
CA MET A 118 -9.07 -20.90 -0.54
C MET A 118 -8.25 -20.33 -1.70
N ASN A 119 -7.48 -19.27 -1.42
CA ASN A 119 -6.63 -18.64 -2.41
C ASN A 119 -5.59 -19.66 -2.95
N PRO A 120 -5.51 -19.91 -4.28
CA PRO A 120 -4.63 -20.92 -4.84
C PRO A 120 -3.14 -20.77 -4.46
N ILE A 121 -2.69 -19.54 -4.20
CA ILE A 121 -1.34 -19.21 -3.75
C ILE A 121 -0.94 -19.95 -2.46
N MET A 122 -1.92 -20.40 -1.66
CA MET A 122 -1.71 -21.16 -0.43
C MET A 122 -0.89 -22.44 -0.64
N ASN A 123 -0.88 -23.01 -1.84
CA ASN A 123 -0.05 -24.17 -2.16
C ASN A 123 1.43 -23.80 -2.37
N GLU A 124 1.72 -22.55 -2.68
CA GLU A 124 3.04 -22.03 -3.07
C GLU A 124 3.78 -21.33 -1.93
N VAL A 125 3.10 -21.09 -0.82
CA VAL A 125 3.62 -20.30 0.30
C VAL A 125 3.59 -21.06 1.62
N ASP A 126 4.50 -20.68 2.52
CA ASP A 126 4.48 -21.05 3.91
C ASP A 126 3.95 -19.86 4.72
N ILE A 127 2.76 -20.02 5.33
CA ILE A 127 2.18 -19.01 6.21
C ILE A 127 3.11 -18.81 7.40
N ILE A 128 3.49 -17.56 7.65
CA ILE A 128 4.20 -17.20 8.87
C ILE A 128 3.19 -17.34 10.01
N GLN A 129 3.49 -18.10 11.06
CA GLN A 129 2.57 -18.26 12.19
C GLN A 129 2.96 -17.27 13.28
N ASP A 130 2.06 -16.33 13.58
CA ASP A 130 2.23 -15.31 14.59
C ASP A 130 0.89 -15.15 15.31
N SER A 131 0.91 -15.02 16.63
CA SER A 131 -0.30 -14.84 17.44
C SER A 131 -1.13 -13.61 17.06
N ASN A 132 -0.54 -12.64 16.33
CA ASN A 132 -1.19 -11.40 15.89
C ASN A 132 -1.31 -11.27 14.35
N LEU A 133 -1.26 -12.39 13.61
CA LEU A 133 -1.06 -12.44 12.16
C LEU A 133 -1.93 -11.50 11.31
N ASN A 134 -3.24 -11.50 11.57
CA ASN A 134 -4.22 -10.77 10.77
C ASN A 134 -4.44 -9.35 11.29
N LYS A 135 -4.28 -9.14 12.59
CA LYS A 135 -4.47 -7.84 13.23
C LYS A 135 -3.50 -6.80 12.69
N ASN A 136 -2.29 -7.23 12.33
CA ASN A 136 -1.27 -6.29 11.89
C ASN A 136 -1.54 -5.79 10.46
N ILE A 137 -2.10 -6.60 9.55
CA ILE A 137 -2.31 -6.18 8.15
C ILE A 137 -3.39 -5.10 8.06
N LYS A 138 -4.57 -5.36 8.65
CA LYS A 138 -5.63 -4.35 8.75
C LYS A 138 -5.13 -3.08 9.45
N LEU A 139 -4.39 -3.22 10.55
CA LEU A 139 -3.80 -2.09 11.27
C LEU A 139 -2.82 -1.29 10.39
N TYR A 140 -1.98 -1.95 9.58
CA TYR A 140 -1.10 -1.25 8.65
C TYR A 140 -1.89 -0.47 7.60
N CYS A 141 -2.99 -1.02 7.09
CA CYS A 141 -3.90 -0.30 6.20
C CYS A 141 -4.49 0.94 6.91
N GLU A 142 -5.03 0.76 8.12
CA GLU A 142 -5.61 1.86 8.91
C GLU A 142 -4.60 2.98 9.14
N MET A 143 -3.35 2.66 9.52
CA MET A 143 -2.29 3.66 9.69
C MET A 143 -1.93 4.39 8.39
N ILE A 144 -1.96 3.70 7.24
CA ILE A 144 -1.73 4.35 5.94
C ILE A 144 -2.84 5.37 5.65
N PHE A 145 -4.10 5.02 5.92
CA PHE A 145 -5.22 5.95 5.74
C PHE A 145 -5.15 7.12 6.73
N GLU A 146 -4.85 6.85 8.01
CA GLU A 146 -4.68 7.90 9.02
C GLU A 146 -3.66 8.96 8.60
N GLU A 147 -2.57 8.58 7.94
CA GLU A 147 -1.51 9.50 7.52
C GLU A 147 -1.69 10.06 6.09
N HIS A 148 -2.35 9.34 5.19
CA HIS A 148 -2.29 9.61 3.75
C HIS A 148 -3.62 9.59 2.99
N GLU A 149 -4.77 9.63 3.68
CA GLU A 149 -6.10 9.65 3.03
C GLU A 149 -6.24 10.82 2.02
N ASP A 150 -5.87 12.05 2.40
CA ASP A 150 -5.97 13.22 1.52
C ASP A 150 -5.12 13.08 0.24
N THR A 151 -3.94 12.49 0.40
CA THR A 151 -3.02 12.17 -0.68
C THR A 151 -3.63 11.14 -1.62
N LEU A 152 -4.13 10.03 -1.06
CA LEU A 152 -4.82 8.97 -1.79
C LEU A 152 -5.99 9.56 -2.59
N MET A 153 -6.83 10.36 -1.94
CA MET A 153 -7.97 11.04 -2.56
C MET A 153 -7.52 11.87 -3.76
N THR A 154 -6.46 12.66 -3.60
CA THR A 154 -5.92 13.50 -4.68
C THR A 154 -5.41 12.66 -5.86
N LEU A 155 -4.57 11.66 -5.59
CA LEU A 155 -3.98 10.80 -6.61
C LEU A 155 -5.05 10.04 -7.42
N PHE A 156 -6.04 9.46 -6.73
CA PHE A 156 -7.09 8.68 -7.38
C PHE A 156 -8.09 9.54 -8.15
N ARG A 157 -8.43 10.73 -7.68
CA ARG A 157 -9.28 11.68 -8.42
C ARG A 157 -8.64 12.13 -9.73
N GLN A 158 -7.32 12.38 -9.70
CA GLN A 158 -6.57 12.82 -10.87
C GLN A 158 -6.34 11.70 -11.90
N GLY A 159 -6.50 10.43 -11.51
CA GLY A 159 -6.16 9.30 -12.38
C GLY A 159 -4.67 9.22 -12.66
N THR A 160 -3.86 9.59 -11.68
CA THR A 160 -2.41 9.60 -11.75
C THR A 160 -1.88 8.19 -12.01
N ALA A 161 -0.83 8.07 -12.85
CA ALA A 161 -0.10 6.80 -13.02
C ALA A 161 0.86 6.54 -11.85
N ASP A 162 1.20 5.27 -11.62
CA ASP A 162 2.19 4.82 -10.62
C ASP A 162 1.86 5.32 -9.20
N ILE A 163 0.60 5.21 -8.81
CA ILE A 163 0.10 5.67 -7.49
C ILE A 163 0.79 4.91 -6.37
N ASP A 164 1.10 3.62 -6.56
CA ASP A 164 1.81 2.78 -5.62
C ASP A 164 3.22 3.31 -5.34
N ILE A 165 3.98 3.69 -6.38
CA ILE A 165 5.31 4.29 -6.20
C ILE A 165 5.21 5.65 -5.51
N LYS A 166 4.31 6.52 -6.00
CA LYS A 166 4.12 7.87 -5.44
C LYS A 166 3.72 7.82 -3.97
N LEU A 167 2.75 6.98 -3.63
CA LEU A 167 2.30 6.84 -2.26
C LEU A 167 3.32 6.08 -1.40
N CYS A 168 3.64 4.84 -1.78
CA CYS A 168 4.31 3.90 -0.90
C CYS A 168 5.82 4.15 -0.80
N SER A 169 6.47 4.65 -1.86
CA SER A 169 7.90 5.01 -1.81
C SER A 169 8.09 6.49 -1.47
N GLN A 170 7.46 7.40 -2.22
CA GLN A 170 7.81 8.83 -2.13
C GLN A 170 7.17 9.53 -0.93
N MET A 171 5.93 9.18 -0.59
CA MET A 171 5.16 9.88 0.47
C MET A 171 5.22 9.15 1.81
N ALA A 172 5.01 7.84 1.81
CA ALA A 172 5.00 7.01 3.01
C ALA A 172 6.38 6.47 3.40
N ASN A 173 7.36 6.50 2.48
CA ASN A 173 8.71 5.95 2.69
C ASN A 173 8.71 4.50 3.23
N LEU A 174 7.76 3.69 2.76
CA LEU A 174 7.62 2.28 3.12
C LEU A 174 8.39 1.39 2.14
N CYS A 175 8.33 1.74 0.86
CA CYS A 175 8.98 1.04 -0.25
C CYS A 175 10.22 1.79 -0.74
N ASN A 176 11.08 1.09 -1.50
CA ASN A 176 12.30 1.65 -2.09
C ASN A 176 12.22 1.66 -3.64
N GLU A 177 11.02 1.56 -4.20
CA GLU A 177 10.80 1.54 -5.66
C GLU A 177 10.82 2.96 -6.22
N THR A 178 11.35 3.11 -7.42
CA THR A 178 11.43 4.39 -8.17
C THR A 178 10.63 4.28 -9.46
N THR A 179 10.16 5.41 -9.98
CA THR A 179 9.41 5.42 -11.25
C THR A 179 10.35 5.15 -12.45
N PRO A 180 9.84 4.62 -13.58
CA PRO A 180 10.66 4.39 -14.77
C PRO A 180 11.37 5.66 -15.25
N ASP A 181 10.70 6.81 -15.20
CA ASP A 181 11.27 8.10 -15.61
C ASP A 181 12.48 8.51 -14.74
N GLU A 182 12.44 8.21 -13.44
CA GLU A 182 13.56 8.43 -12.51
C GLU A 182 14.73 7.45 -12.77
N GLU A 183 14.43 6.20 -13.13
CA GLU A 183 15.45 5.20 -13.49
C GLU A 183 16.22 5.63 -14.75
N TYR A 184 15.51 6.11 -15.77
CA TYR A 184 16.12 6.64 -17.00
C TYR A 184 16.90 7.95 -16.77
N GLU A 185 16.54 8.77 -15.78
CA GLU A 185 17.28 9.98 -15.44
C GLU A 185 18.57 9.64 -14.70
N PHE A 186 18.51 8.72 -13.74
CA PHE A 186 19.70 8.22 -13.02
C PHE A 186 20.73 7.60 -13.98
N GLU A 187 20.29 6.78 -14.94
CA GLU A 187 21.19 6.20 -15.96
C GLU A 187 21.88 7.24 -16.86
N ARG A 188 21.29 8.43 -17.03
CA ARG A 188 21.89 9.52 -17.83
C ARG A 188 22.87 10.38 -17.06
N GLU A 189 22.75 10.46 -15.74
CA GLU A 189 23.71 11.20 -14.90
C GLU A 189 25.00 10.40 -14.65
N ASP A 190 24.95 9.07 -14.81
CA ASP A 190 26.11 8.17 -14.70
C ASP A 190 26.93 8.01 -16.00
N LEU A 191 26.61 8.77 -17.06
CA LEU A 191 27.29 8.79 -18.38
C LEU A 191 28.10 10.07 -18.61
#